data_AF-A0AAQ4DPS2-F1
#
_entry.id   AF-A0AAQ4DPS2-F1
#
_cell.length_a   1.000
_cell.length_b   1.000
_cell.length_c   1.000
_cell.angle_alpha   90.00
_cell.angle_beta   90.00
_cell.angle_gamma   90.00
#
_symmetry.space_group_name_H-M   'P 1'
#
loop_
_entity.id
_entity.type
_entity.pdbx_description
1 polymer ?
#
loop_
_entity_poly.entity_id
_entity_poly.type
_entity_poly.pdbx_seq_one_letter_code
_entity_poly.pdbx_strand_id
1 'polypeptide(L)'
;MERPGPCCFFWWCPPTRTVRLSVGCALALLLCCGLPQGGDARRRRIFDDCPESRLPVAEADLVVSGIVERLLQDGAHVSVRVWRALKGPRELAGSVLLVEGLDNEALCGTRLAHGDSRLFLLKGGASEGRTRLLSSPLRLTLPNLDRLQAAVKVPCEAKYCPWNGDCSEDRLGGARCICPSSCGFESAPVCALDGVTYSNRCKMRLDSCRKQKRLWSRHEGACQATPPYGSPY
;
A
#
# COMPACT_ATOMS: atom_id res chain seq x y z
N MET A 1 -50.88 15.48 -33.50
CA MET A 1 -51.40 14.62 -32.42
C MET A 1 -50.31 14.57 -31.35
N GLU A 2 -50.15 15.69 -30.63
CA GLU A 2 -50.70 15.93 -29.28
C GLU A 2 -49.97 15.15 -28.17
N ARG A 3 -49.23 15.90 -27.33
CA ARG A 3 -48.89 15.56 -25.93
C ARG A 3 -50.11 15.90 -25.05
N PRO A 4 -50.35 15.28 -23.88
CA PRO A 4 -49.69 15.68 -22.61
C PRO A 4 -49.50 14.48 -21.63
N GLY A 5 -48.65 14.48 -20.59
CA GLY A 5 -48.46 15.45 -19.51
C GLY A 5 -49.50 15.23 -18.40
N PRO A 6 -49.15 14.80 -17.16
CA PRO A 6 -50.12 14.67 -16.08
C PRO A 6 -50.46 16.05 -15.50
N CYS A 7 -51.73 16.43 -15.66
CA CYS A 7 -52.36 17.58 -15.03
C CYS A 7 -52.77 17.25 -13.58
N CYS A 8 -52.25 18.01 -12.62
CA CYS A 8 -52.90 18.20 -11.32
C CYS A 8 -54.01 19.26 -11.50
N PHE A 9 -55.27 18.87 -11.27
CA PHE A 9 -56.44 19.76 -11.19
C PHE A 9 -56.53 20.38 -9.78
N PHE A 10 -56.54 21.73 -9.67
CA PHE A 10 -57.70 22.61 -9.32
C PHE A 10 -58.18 22.53 -7.85
N TRP A 11 -58.30 23.60 -7.04
CA TRP A 11 -58.96 24.90 -7.22
C TRP A 11 -58.06 26.09 -6.80
N TRP A 12 -57.88 27.18 -7.59
CA TRP A 12 -58.76 28.32 -7.94
C TRP A 12 -59.06 29.33 -6.81
N CYS A 13 -58.27 30.42 -6.82
CA CYS A 13 -58.57 31.73 -6.24
C CYS A 13 -59.40 32.58 -7.24
N PRO A 14 -60.45 33.30 -6.80
CA PRO A 14 -61.14 34.27 -7.64
C PRO A 14 -60.46 35.67 -7.60
N PRO A 15 -60.52 36.46 -8.68
CA PRO A 15 -59.95 37.80 -8.73
C PRO A 15 -60.99 38.90 -8.43
N THR A 16 -60.50 39.93 -7.72
CA THR A 16 -60.86 41.37 -7.76
C THR A 16 -62.25 41.78 -8.28
N ARG A 17 -63.09 42.30 -7.38
CA ARG A 17 -64.11 43.31 -7.69
C ARG A 17 -64.08 44.44 -6.67
N THR A 18 -64.08 45.65 -7.20
CA THR A 18 -64.12 46.95 -6.53
C THR A 18 -65.41 47.17 -5.75
N VAL A 19 -65.30 47.48 -4.45
CA VAL A 19 -66.34 48.17 -3.68
C VAL A 19 -65.66 49.18 -2.74
N ARG A 20 -66.13 50.44 -2.81
CA ARG A 20 -65.77 51.56 -1.93
C ARG A 20 -66.49 51.44 -0.57
N LEU A 21 -65.94 52.16 0.43
CA LEU A 21 -66.46 52.44 1.79
C LEU A 21 -66.30 51.24 2.75
N SER A 22 -65.86 51.37 4.01
CA SER A 22 -65.82 52.52 4.92
C SER A 22 -64.68 52.39 5.95
N VAL A 23 -64.34 53.53 6.53
CA VAL A 23 -63.38 53.80 7.61
C VAL A 23 -63.57 52.90 8.84
N GLY A 24 -62.47 52.41 9.44
CA GLY A 24 -62.36 52.25 10.90
C GLY A 24 -61.85 50.90 11.44
N CYS A 25 -60.98 51.01 12.45
CA CYS A 25 -60.40 49.99 13.35
C CYS A 25 -59.17 49.22 12.83
N ALA A 26 -57.93 49.65 13.12
CA ALA A 26 -57.22 49.74 14.40
C ALA A 26 -56.24 48.57 14.58
N LEU A 27 -54.96 48.97 14.69
CA LEU A 27 -53.80 48.32 15.29
C LEU A 27 -53.97 46.87 15.79
N ALA A 28 -53.07 45.99 15.35
CA ALA A 28 -52.24 45.17 16.26
C ALA A 28 -51.16 44.38 15.51
N LEU A 29 -49.97 44.36 16.14
CA LEU A 29 -48.94 43.31 16.10
C LEU A 29 -47.87 43.33 14.99
N LEU A 30 -46.91 44.23 15.22
CA LEU A 30 -45.47 43.92 15.18
C LEU A 30 -45.16 42.62 15.94
N LEU A 31 -44.50 41.65 15.30
CA LEU A 31 -43.33 40.90 15.81
C LEU A 31 -43.01 39.65 14.97
N CYS A 32 -41.71 39.43 14.78
CA CYS A 32 -41.03 38.19 14.40
C CYS A 32 -41.11 37.74 12.93
N CYS A 33 -40.05 38.05 12.18
CA CYS A 33 -39.04 37.03 11.85
C CYS A 33 -37.87 37.67 11.09
N GLY A 34 -36.69 37.61 11.70
CA GLY A 34 -35.44 37.97 11.06
C GLY A 34 -35.13 37.05 9.87
N LEU A 35 -34.45 37.61 8.88
CA LEU A 35 -33.65 36.88 7.90
C LEU A 35 -32.62 35.99 8.64
N PRO A 36 -32.25 34.84 8.08
CA PRO A 36 -31.07 34.90 7.22
C PRO A 36 -31.19 34.10 5.94
N GLN A 37 -30.43 34.59 4.97
CA GLN A 37 -30.24 34.10 3.62
C GLN A 37 -29.80 32.62 3.63
N GLY A 38 -30.62 31.76 3.02
CA GLY A 38 -30.24 30.40 2.66
C GLY A 38 -29.35 30.40 1.42
N GLY A 39 -28.04 30.38 1.65
CA GLY A 39 -27.00 30.19 0.64
C GLY A 39 -25.93 29.28 1.21
N ASP A 40 -26.28 28.01 1.41
CA ASP A 40 -25.41 26.97 1.96
C ASP A 40 -24.35 26.56 0.92
N ALA A 41 -23.22 27.27 0.92
CA ALA A 41 -22.04 26.94 0.15
C ALA A 41 -20.78 27.05 1.00
N ARG A 42 -20.76 26.42 2.19
CA ARG A 42 -19.50 26.30 2.96
C ARG A 42 -19.48 25.18 4.00
N ARG A 43 -19.88 23.96 3.65
CA ARG A 43 -19.41 22.76 4.37
C ARG A 43 -18.02 22.35 3.85
N ARG A 44 -17.01 23.21 4.05
CA ARG A 44 -15.61 22.74 4.07
C ARG A 44 -15.48 21.86 5.30
N ARG A 45 -15.28 20.55 5.10
CA ARG A 45 -14.93 19.65 6.20
C ARG A 45 -13.63 20.17 6.82
N ILE A 46 -13.65 20.49 8.10
CA ILE A 46 -12.49 20.93 8.89
C ILE A 46 -11.50 19.75 9.14
N PHE A 47 -11.64 18.63 8.42
CA PHE A 47 -10.92 17.38 8.65
C PHE A 47 -9.85 17.02 7.61
N ASP A 48 -9.53 17.91 6.67
CA ASP A 48 -8.65 17.60 5.53
C ASP A 48 -7.45 18.54 5.38
N ASP A 49 -6.91 19.08 6.47
CA ASP A 49 -5.53 19.59 6.50
C ASP A 49 -4.72 18.73 7.48
N CYS A 50 -4.59 17.46 7.14
CA CYS A 50 -3.57 16.64 7.79
C CYS A 50 -2.21 17.12 7.26
N PRO A 51 -1.27 17.57 8.13
CA PRO A 51 0.03 18.07 7.70
C PRO A 51 0.92 16.98 7.06
N GLU A 52 0.51 15.71 7.17
CA GLU A 52 1.21 14.56 6.61
C GLU A 52 1.03 14.49 5.08
N SER A 53 2.07 14.94 4.36
CA SER A 53 2.00 15.13 2.91
C SER A 53 2.57 13.96 2.09
N ARG A 54 3.28 13.00 2.71
CA ARG A 54 3.85 11.83 2.00
C ARG A 54 4.04 10.63 2.93
N LEU A 55 3.73 9.43 2.42
CA LEU A 55 3.97 8.15 3.11
C LEU A 55 5.47 7.79 3.12
N PRO A 56 6.14 7.75 4.30
CA PRO A 56 7.58 7.48 4.41
C PRO A 56 7.91 5.97 4.37
N VAL A 57 7.44 5.24 3.36
CA VAL A 57 7.58 3.78 3.25
C VAL A 57 9.06 3.33 3.17
N ALA A 58 9.91 4.14 2.54
CA ALA A 58 11.33 3.85 2.41
C ALA A 58 12.05 3.87 3.77
N GLU A 59 11.64 4.80 4.65
CA GLU A 59 12.25 5.05 5.96
C GLU A 59 11.71 4.15 7.06
N ALA A 60 10.53 3.54 6.87
CA ALA A 60 9.95 2.61 7.83
C ALA A 60 10.77 1.32 7.87
N ASP A 61 11.20 0.88 9.05
CA ASP A 61 11.90 -0.41 9.21
C ASP A 61 10.92 -1.57 9.04
N LEU A 62 9.69 -1.39 9.53
CA LEU A 62 8.61 -2.38 9.48
C LEU A 62 7.36 -1.77 8.85
N VAL A 63 6.71 -2.54 7.99
CA VAL A 63 5.37 -2.21 7.46
C VAL A 63 4.52 -3.43 7.69
N VAL A 64 3.51 -3.32 8.55
CA VAL A 64 2.72 -4.48 9.00
C VAL A 64 1.23 -4.22 8.87
N SER A 65 0.49 -5.28 8.55
CA SER A 65 -0.96 -5.34 8.74
C SER A 65 -1.25 -5.99 10.09
N GLY A 66 -2.13 -5.39 10.87
CA GLY A 66 -2.43 -5.90 12.20
C GLY A 66 -3.77 -5.42 12.74
N ILE A 67 -4.17 -6.04 13.84
CA ILE A 67 -5.37 -5.70 14.59
C ILE A 67 -4.97 -5.13 15.95
N VAL A 68 -5.66 -4.07 16.37
CA VAL A 68 -5.49 -3.47 17.69
C VAL A 68 -6.05 -4.44 18.74
N GLU A 69 -5.17 -5.00 19.56
CA GLU A 69 -5.53 -5.93 20.62
C GLU A 69 -5.95 -5.21 21.89
N ARG A 70 -5.28 -4.11 22.24
CA ARG A 70 -5.70 -3.21 23.34
C ARG A 70 -4.98 -1.88 23.27
N LEU A 71 -5.65 -0.83 23.72
CA LEU A 71 -5.02 0.46 24.00
C LEU A 71 -4.50 0.48 25.44
N LEU A 72 -3.36 1.12 25.67
CA LEU A 72 -2.83 1.33 27.02
C LEU A 72 -3.48 2.55 27.66
N GLN A 73 -3.46 2.61 29.00
CA GLN A 73 -4.11 3.68 29.77
C GLN A 73 -3.45 5.05 29.61
N ASP A 74 -2.22 5.09 29.12
CA ASP A 74 -1.46 6.31 28.86
C ASP A 74 -1.92 7.07 27.61
N GLY A 75 -2.72 6.43 26.73
CA GLY A 75 -3.18 7.01 25.47
C GLY A 75 -2.07 7.19 24.41
N ALA A 76 -0.82 6.87 24.73
CA ALA A 76 0.33 7.01 23.85
C ALA A 76 0.72 5.68 23.18
N HIS A 77 0.40 4.56 23.83
CA HIS A 77 0.79 3.22 23.38
C HIS A 77 -0.40 2.34 23.00
N VAL A 78 -0.15 1.41 22.07
CA VAL A 78 -1.13 0.42 21.64
C VAL A 78 -0.49 -0.94 21.40
N SER A 79 -1.16 -2.00 21.84
CA SER A 79 -0.81 -3.39 21.54
C SER A 79 -1.44 -3.78 20.21
N VAL A 80 -0.62 -4.17 19.24
CA VAL A 80 -1.05 -4.57 17.90
C VAL A 80 -0.62 -6.00 17.64
N ARG A 81 -1.60 -6.87 17.36
CA ARG A 81 -1.33 -8.23 16.91
C ARG A 81 -1.13 -8.23 15.39
N VAL A 82 0.04 -8.65 14.96
CA VAL A 82 0.44 -8.63 13.54
C VAL A 82 -0.17 -9.82 12.80
N TRP A 83 -0.80 -9.57 11.66
CA TRP A 83 -1.25 -10.62 10.73
C TRP A 83 -0.20 -10.94 9.68
N ARG A 84 0.34 -9.90 9.02
CA ARG A 84 1.37 -10.05 8.00
C ARG A 84 2.31 -8.85 7.99
N ALA A 85 3.61 -9.11 7.89
CA ALA A 85 4.61 -8.12 7.56
C ALA A 85 4.71 -7.95 6.04
N LEU A 86 4.53 -6.71 5.56
CA LEU A 86 4.83 -6.30 4.18
C LEU A 86 6.32 -5.96 4.05
N LYS A 87 6.90 -5.30 5.06
CA LYS A 87 8.34 -5.00 5.18
C LYS A 87 8.82 -5.42 6.56
N GLY A 88 9.96 -6.10 6.64
CA GLY A 88 10.53 -6.63 7.89
C GLY A 88 10.51 -8.16 7.99
N PRO A 89 10.93 -8.72 9.14
CA PRO A 89 11.02 -10.16 9.34
C PRO A 89 9.64 -10.83 9.31
N ARG A 90 9.56 -11.97 8.62
CA ARG A 90 8.30 -12.70 8.41
C ARG A 90 7.82 -13.39 9.69
N GLU A 91 8.73 -13.67 10.61
CA GLU A 91 8.47 -14.29 11.91
C GLU A 91 7.63 -13.40 12.84
N LEU A 92 7.46 -12.11 12.49
CA LEU A 92 6.55 -11.22 13.20
C LEU A 92 5.07 -11.55 12.99
N ALA A 93 4.72 -12.31 11.96
CA ALA A 93 3.33 -12.74 11.77
C ALA A 93 2.84 -13.56 12.98
N GLY A 94 1.74 -13.12 13.59
CA GLY A 94 1.19 -13.70 14.82
C GLY A 94 1.76 -13.13 16.12
N SER A 95 2.87 -12.38 16.05
CA SER A 95 3.45 -11.72 17.21
C SER A 95 2.65 -10.47 17.60
N VAL A 96 2.77 -10.07 18.87
CA VAL A 96 2.18 -8.84 19.41
C VAL A 96 3.27 -7.79 19.54
N LEU A 97 3.04 -6.61 18.98
CA LEU A 97 3.94 -5.46 19.03
C LEU A 97 3.37 -4.38 19.93
N LEU A 98 4.21 -3.80 20.78
CA LEU A 98 3.91 -2.57 21.49
C LEU A 98 4.33 -1.38 20.61
N VAL A 99 3.34 -0.58 20.22
CA VAL A 99 3.50 0.53 19.30
C VAL A 99 3.30 1.86 20.03
N GLU A 100 4.27 2.76 19.90
CA GLU A 100 4.33 4.12 20.45
C GLU A 100 3.89 5.17 19.43
N GLY A 101 3.48 6.35 19.91
CA GLY A 101 3.31 7.55 19.09
C GLY A 101 1.87 7.86 18.68
N LEU A 102 0.86 7.34 19.40
CA LEU A 102 -0.53 7.73 19.20
C LEU A 102 -0.84 9.16 19.68
N ASP A 103 -0.02 9.67 20.59
CA ASP A 103 -0.03 11.02 21.14
C ASP A 103 0.68 12.05 20.25
N ASN A 104 1.29 11.62 19.15
CA ASN A 104 1.99 12.51 18.23
C ASN A 104 1.00 13.37 17.43
N GLU A 105 0.90 14.66 17.74
CA GLU A 105 0.02 15.62 17.06
C GLU A 105 0.35 15.81 15.57
N ALA A 106 1.56 15.44 15.13
CA ALA A 106 1.92 15.46 13.71
C ALA A 106 1.27 14.31 12.92
N LEU A 107 0.77 13.26 13.61
CA LEU A 107 0.11 12.12 13.00
C LEU A 107 -1.42 12.27 13.08
N CYS A 108 -2.08 11.88 12.01
CA CYS A 108 -3.53 11.91 11.89
C CYS A 108 -4.11 10.51 12.12
N GLY A 109 -5.42 10.43 12.38
CA GLY A 109 -6.10 9.14 12.47
C GLY A 109 -5.59 8.21 13.58
N THR A 110 -4.95 8.75 14.63
CA THR A 110 -4.47 8.00 15.81
C THR A 110 -5.59 7.53 16.73
N ARG A 111 -6.84 7.93 16.44
CA ARG A 111 -8.04 7.42 17.14
C ARG A 111 -8.32 5.99 16.70
N LEU A 112 -7.75 5.05 17.45
CA LEU A 112 -7.93 3.60 17.28
C LEU A 112 -8.91 3.06 18.32
N ALA A 113 -9.61 1.98 17.96
CA ALA A 113 -10.44 1.21 18.87
C ALA A 113 -9.96 -0.25 18.98
N HIS A 114 -10.35 -0.93 20.05
CA HIS A 114 -10.13 -2.38 20.15
C HIS A 114 -10.73 -3.10 18.93
N GLY A 115 -9.96 -3.97 18.30
CA GLY A 115 -10.36 -4.71 17.10
C GLY A 115 -10.19 -3.96 15.78
N ASP A 116 -9.74 -2.71 15.80
CA ASP A 116 -9.45 -1.98 14.56
C ASP A 116 -8.33 -2.68 13.79
N SER A 117 -8.61 -2.98 12.53
CA SER A 117 -7.61 -3.51 11.61
C SER A 117 -7.05 -2.35 10.77
N ARG A 118 -5.73 -2.18 10.80
CA ARG A 118 -5.00 -1.08 10.14
C ARG A 118 -3.66 -1.56 9.57
N LEU A 119 -3.11 -0.75 8.68
CA LEU A 119 -1.74 -0.86 8.19
C LEU A 119 -0.87 0.12 8.98
N PHE A 120 0.23 -0.39 9.54
CA PHE A 120 1.12 0.36 10.42
C PHE A 120 2.51 0.46 9.78
N LEU A 121 3.02 1.68 9.65
CA LEU A 121 4.40 1.95 9.26
C LEU A 121 5.16 2.30 10.53
N LEU A 122 6.14 1.47 10.87
CA LEU A 122 6.83 1.52 12.14
C LEU A 122 8.33 1.73 11.92
N LYS A 123 8.93 2.48 12.85
CA LYS A 123 10.37 2.62 13.01
C LYS A 123 10.84 1.83 14.22
N GLY A 124 12.05 1.27 14.13
CA GLY A 124 12.63 0.43 15.17
C GLY A 124 12.47 -1.07 14.89
N GLY A 125 13.21 -1.86 15.67
CA GLY A 125 13.28 -3.31 15.50
C GLY A 125 12.57 -4.07 16.62
N ALA A 126 11.91 -5.17 16.28
CA ALA A 126 11.30 -6.08 17.25
C ALA A 126 12.29 -6.66 18.29
N SER A 127 13.61 -6.56 18.04
CA SER A 127 14.67 -6.96 18.98
C SER A 127 14.80 -6.04 20.21
N GLU A 128 14.28 -4.81 20.15
CA GLU A 128 14.39 -3.82 21.24
C GLU A 128 13.06 -3.65 22.00
N GLY A 129 12.00 -4.34 21.57
CA GLY A 129 10.70 -4.36 22.26
C GLY A 129 9.90 -3.04 22.21
N ARG A 130 10.40 -2.02 21.51
CA ARG A 130 9.72 -0.74 21.31
C ARG A 130 9.66 -0.42 19.83
N THR A 131 8.46 -0.23 19.31
CA THR A 131 8.23 0.20 17.92
C THR A 131 7.47 1.52 17.95
N ARG A 132 7.79 2.46 17.07
CA ARG A 132 7.12 3.77 17.03
C ARG A 132 6.44 3.98 15.69
N LEU A 133 5.26 4.60 15.70
CA LEU A 133 4.57 5.04 14.49
C LEU A 133 5.43 6.07 13.75
N LEU A 134 5.74 5.75 12.49
CA LEU A 134 6.40 6.66 11.57
C LEU A 134 5.37 7.52 10.81
N SER A 135 4.17 6.96 10.58
CA SER A 135 3.08 7.61 9.85
C SER A 135 1.73 7.30 10.49
N SER A 136 0.69 8.03 10.07
CA SER A 136 -0.69 7.73 10.46
C SER A 136 -1.07 6.28 10.09
N PRO A 137 -1.74 5.52 10.98
CA PRO A 137 -2.23 4.19 10.65
C PRO A 137 -3.24 4.24 9.49
N LEU A 138 -2.96 3.50 8.42
CA LEU A 138 -3.82 3.50 7.24
C LEU A 138 -4.93 2.47 7.37
N ARG A 139 -6.07 2.73 6.72
CA ARG A 139 -7.14 1.73 6.57
C ARG A 139 -6.66 0.59 5.69
N LEU A 140 -7.00 -0.65 6.08
CA LEU A 140 -6.85 -1.83 5.25
C LEU A 140 -7.83 -1.77 4.07
N THR A 141 -7.36 -1.25 2.96
CA THR A 141 -8.09 -1.22 1.68
C THR A 141 -7.14 -1.68 0.59
N LEU A 142 -7.66 -2.29 -0.48
CA LEU A 142 -6.84 -2.73 -1.61
C LEU A 142 -5.96 -1.60 -2.19
N PRO A 143 -6.46 -0.37 -2.41
CA PRO A 143 -5.63 0.71 -2.93
C PRO A 143 -4.44 1.07 -2.02
N ASN A 144 -4.64 1.04 -0.69
CA ASN A 144 -3.55 1.31 0.25
C ASN A 144 -2.55 0.15 0.27
N LEU A 145 -3.04 -1.09 0.19
CA LEU A 145 -2.20 -2.28 0.16
C LEU A 145 -1.33 -2.30 -1.09
N ASP A 146 -1.91 -2.05 -2.26
CA ASP A 146 -1.18 -2.00 -3.54
C ASP A 146 -0.12 -0.90 -3.54
N ARG A 147 -0.45 0.29 -3.01
CA ARG A 147 0.51 1.41 -2.86
C ARG A 147 1.67 1.04 -1.94
N LEU A 148 1.39 0.41 -0.81
CA LEU A 148 2.44 -0.03 0.11
C LEU A 148 3.27 -1.16 -0.48
N GLN A 149 2.67 -2.13 -1.15
CA GLN A 149 3.40 -3.22 -1.80
C GLN A 149 4.26 -2.72 -2.96
N ALA A 150 3.79 -1.75 -3.74
CA ALA A 150 4.59 -1.12 -4.78
C ALA A 150 5.76 -0.30 -4.20
N ALA A 151 5.56 0.35 -3.06
CA ALA A 151 6.59 1.15 -2.40
C ALA A 151 7.59 0.30 -1.60
N VAL A 152 7.14 -0.81 -1.01
CA VAL A 152 7.98 -1.84 -0.41
C VAL A 152 8.53 -2.69 -1.55
N LYS A 153 9.66 -2.25 -2.13
CA LYS A 153 10.37 -3.04 -3.15
C LYS A 153 10.54 -4.47 -2.64
N VAL A 154 9.87 -5.41 -3.29
CA VAL A 154 10.01 -6.82 -2.96
C VAL A 154 11.46 -7.18 -3.27
N PRO A 155 12.21 -7.78 -2.32
CA PRO A 155 13.66 -7.69 -2.34
C PRO A 155 14.27 -8.33 -3.60
N CYS A 156 13.63 -9.37 -4.12
CA CYS A 156 14.09 -10.10 -5.30
C CYS A 156 13.38 -9.74 -6.61
N GLU A 157 12.32 -8.94 -6.58
CA GLU A 157 11.55 -8.61 -7.79
C GLU A 157 12.27 -7.57 -8.66
N ALA A 158 13.15 -6.76 -8.06
CA ALA A 158 13.96 -5.75 -8.76
C ALA A 158 15.48 -5.93 -8.60
N LYS A 159 15.95 -7.01 -7.96
CA LYS A 159 17.38 -7.23 -7.72
C LYS A 159 18.01 -8.09 -8.81
N TYR A 160 18.88 -7.48 -9.61
CA TYR A 160 19.74 -8.20 -10.53
C TYR A 160 20.87 -8.92 -9.78
N CYS A 161 20.94 -10.25 -9.95
CA CYS A 161 22.02 -11.06 -9.40
C CYS A 161 23.09 -11.36 -10.46
N PRO A 162 24.34 -10.89 -10.27
CA PRO A 162 25.42 -11.20 -11.20
C PRO A 162 25.82 -12.67 -11.18
N TRP A 163 26.54 -13.10 -12.22
CA TRP A 163 27.15 -14.44 -12.33
C TRP A 163 26.15 -15.61 -12.26
N ASN A 164 24.93 -15.44 -12.77
CA ASN A 164 23.86 -16.43 -12.76
C ASN A 164 23.39 -16.89 -11.38
N GLY A 165 23.65 -16.11 -10.33
CA GLY A 165 23.09 -16.35 -9.01
C GLY A 165 21.56 -16.17 -9.00
N ASP A 166 20.89 -16.90 -8.14
CA ASP A 166 19.47 -16.74 -7.86
C ASP A 166 19.28 -15.74 -6.72
N CYS A 167 18.25 -14.91 -6.82
CA CYS A 167 17.89 -14.05 -5.70
C CYS A 167 17.10 -14.84 -4.67
N SER A 168 17.52 -14.74 -3.42
CA SER A 168 16.85 -15.32 -2.26
C SER A 168 16.64 -14.24 -1.21
N GLU A 169 15.49 -14.29 -0.54
CA GLU A 169 15.19 -13.39 0.57
C GLU A 169 15.84 -13.91 1.87
N ASP A 170 16.44 -13.01 2.62
CA ASP A 170 16.97 -13.26 3.95
C ASP A 170 15.84 -13.16 5.00
N ARG A 171 16.07 -13.68 6.21
CA ARG A 171 15.12 -13.66 7.33
C ARG A 171 14.70 -12.24 7.72
N LEU A 172 15.59 -11.26 7.51
CA LEU A 172 15.34 -9.85 7.76
C LEU A 172 14.53 -9.16 6.65
N GLY A 173 14.05 -9.90 5.64
CA GLY A 173 13.36 -9.33 4.48
C GLY A 173 14.31 -8.61 3.51
N GLY A 174 15.61 -8.86 3.61
CA GLY A 174 16.62 -8.36 2.67
C GLY A 174 16.79 -9.29 1.47
N ALA A 175 17.27 -8.75 0.34
CA ALA A 175 17.59 -9.56 -0.84
C ALA A 175 19.05 -9.99 -0.84
N ARG A 176 19.36 -11.25 -1.08
CA ARG A 176 20.74 -11.74 -1.29
C ARG A 176 20.84 -12.59 -2.55
N CYS A 177 21.96 -12.49 -3.25
CA CYS A 177 22.25 -13.36 -4.38
C CYS A 177 22.95 -14.61 -3.86
N ILE A 178 22.42 -15.78 -4.20
CA ILE A 178 22.95 -17.07 -3.80
C ILE A 178 23.26 -17.91 -5.04
N CYS A 179 24.29 -18.75 -4.94
CA CYS A 179 24.55 -19.73 -5.99
C CYS A 179 23.60 -20.92 -5.86
N PRO A 180 23.22 -21.56 -6.97
CA PRO A 180 22.46 -22.82 -6.93
C PRO A 180 23.13 -23.82 -5.99
N SER A 181 22.40 -24.38 -5.02
CA SER A 181 22.97 -25.31 -4.04
C SER A 181 22.97 -26.75 -4.54
N SER A 182 21.97 -27.12 -5.34
CA SER A 182 21.80 -28.44 -5.95
C SER A 182 21.44 -28.31 -7.42
N CYS A 183 21.90 -29.28 -8.20
CA CYS A 183 21.54 -29.43 -9.60
C CYS A 183 21.06 -30.86 -9.83
N GLY A 184 20.02 -31.03 -10.65
CA GLY A 184 19.53 -32.35 -11.04
C GLY A 184 20.58 -33.15 -11.84
N PHE A 185 20.34 -34.46 -11.91
CA PHE A 185 21.15 -35.40 -12.70
C PHE A 185 20.74 -35.45 -14.19
N GLU A 186 19.79 -34.61 -14.60
CA GLU A 186 19.42 -34.48 -16.00
C GLU A 186 20.65 -34.20 -16.87
N SER A 187 20.80 -35.01 -17.91
CA SER A 187 21.88 -34.89 -18.88
C SER A 187 21.36 -34.12 -20.08
N ALA A 188 21.61 -32.82 -20.08
CA ALA A 188 21.22 -31.88 -21.13
C ALA A 188 22.42 -30.97 -21.41
N PRO A 189 23.45 -31.48 -22.09
CA PRO A 189 24.73 -30.79 -22.21
C PRO A 189 24.59 -29.42 -22.85
N VAL A 190 25.39 -28.46 -22.40
CA VAL A 190 25.43 -27.10 -22.95
C VAL A 190 26.86 -26.67 -23.19
N CYS A 191 27.10 -26.00 -24.30
CA CYS A 191 28.38 -25.38 -24.59
C CYS A 191 28.36 -23.96 -24.03
N ALA A 192 29.21 -23.70 -23.05
CA ALA A 192 29.34 -22.37 -22.48
C ALA A 192 30.28 -21.49 -23.31
N LEU A 193 30.18 -20.19 -23.08
CA LEU A 193 30.98 -19.15 -23.70
C LEU A 193 32.50 -19.38 -23.65
N ASP A 194 32.99 -19.99 -22.58
CA ASP A 194 34.41 -20.29 -22.38
C ASP A 194 34.88 -21.51 -23.19
N GLY A 195 34.02 -22.11 -24.00
CA GLY A 195 34.32 -23.30 -24.79
C GLY A 195 34.26 -24.59 -23.97
N VAL A 196 33.79 -24.53 -22.73
CA VAL A 196 33.65 -25.71 -21.87
C VAL A 196 32.25 -26.29 -22.01
N THR A 197 32.18 -27.62 -22.13
CA THR A 197 30.91 -28.34 -22.10
C THR A 197 30.50 -28.63 -20.66
N TYR A 198 29.32 -28.17 -20.27
CA TYR A 198 28.71 -28.50 -18.98
C TYR A 198 27.63 -29.54 -19.17
N SER A 199 27.48 -30.48 -18.21
CA SER A 199 26.51 -31.57 -18.36
C SER A 199 25.04 -31.09 -18.35
N ASN A 200 24.77 -29.94 -17.74
CA ASN A 200 23.48 -29.25 -17.80
C ASN A 200 23.62 -27.75 -17.50
N ARG A 201 22.58 -26.99 -17.82
CA ARG A 201 22.50 -25.53 -17.61
C ARG A 201 22.66 -25.16 -16.13
N CYS A 202 22.13 -25.96 -15.21
CA CYS A 202 22.29 -25.70 -13.77
C CYS A 202 23.76 -25.74 -13.34
N LYS A 203 24.53 -26.76 -13.75
CA LYS A 203 25.97 -26.85 -13.44
C LYS A 203 26.78 -25.71 -14.04
N MET A 204 26.43 -25.27 -15.25
CA MET A 204 27.02 -24.07 -15.86
C MET A 204 26.76 -22.83 -15.00
N ARG A 205 25.51 -22.59 -14.57
CA ARG A 205 25.14 -21.46 -13.70
C ARG A 205 25.83 -21.54 -12.33
N LEU A 206 25.94 -22.74 -11.77
CA LEU A 206 26.64 -22.98 -10.51
C LEU A 206 28.12 -22.62 -10.60
N ASP A 207 28.79 -23.09 -11.64
CA ASP A 207 30.21 -22.80 -11.86
C ASP A 207 30.44 -21.30 -12.13
N SER A 208 29.57 -20.68 -12.94
CA SER A 208 29.53 -19.24 -13.18
C SER A 208 29.45 -18.46 -11.87
N CYS A 209 28.53 -18.84 -10.98
CA CYS A 209 28.31 -18.15 -9.72
C CYS A 209 29.46 -18.34 -8.74
N ARG A 210 29.97 -19.58 -8.58
CA ARG A 210 31.08 -19.89 -7.65
C ARG A 210 32.39 -19.26 -8.09
N LYS A 211 32.68 -19.24 -9.39
CA LYS A 211 33.90 -18.65 -9.94
C LYS A 211 33.77 -17.15 -10.21
N GLN A 212 32.60 -16.56 -9.96
CA GLN A 212 32.28 -15.16 -10.28
C GLN A 212 32.65 -14.78 -11.72
N LYS A 213 32.33 -15.69 -12.66
CA LYS A 213 32.54 -15.49 -14.11
C LYS A 213 31.21 -15.31 -14.79
N ARG A 214 31.13 -14.38 -15.76
CA ARG A 214 29.93 -14.21 -16.59
C ARG A 214 29.93 -15.30 -17.66
N LEU A 215 29.24 -16.40 -17.38
CA LEU A 215 29.07 -17.50 -18.33
C LEU A 215 27.63 -17.52 -18.83
N TRP A 216 27.46 -17.73 -20.12
CA TRP A 216 26.16 -18.00 -20.72
C TRP A 216 26.31 -19.14 -21.71
N SER A 217 25.20 -19.84 -21.99
CA SER A 217 25.18 -20.91 -22.98
C SER A 217 25.34 -20.29 -24.36
N ARG A 218 26.41 -20.67 -25.08
CA ARG A 218 26.57 -20.33 -26.51
C ARG A 218 25.54 -21.09 -27.34
N HIS A 219 25.40 -22.40 -27.11
CA HIS A 219 24.39 -23.25 -27.73
C HIS A 219 24.09 -24.47 -26.84
N GLU A 220 22.99 -25.15 -27.16
CA GLU A 220 22.65 -26.45 -26.56
C GLU A 220 23.47 -27.57 -27.20
N GLY A 221 23.80 -28.60 -26.43
CA GLY A 221 24.74 -29.66 -26.82
C GLY A 221 26.17 -29.41 -26.36
N ALA A 222 27.06 -30.36 -26.66
CA ALA A 222 28.48 -30.26 -26.34
C ALA A 222 29.22 -29.30 -27.27
N CYS A 223 30.26 -28.63 -26.76
CA CYS A 223 31.14 -27.81 -27.59
C CYS A 223 31.84 -28.69 -28.66
N GLN A 224 32.03 -28.11 -29.83
CA GLN A 224 32.74 -28.77 -30.93
C GLN A 224 34.24 -28.75 -30.63
N ALA A 225 34.91 -29.90 -30.75
CA ALA A 225 36.36 -30.04 -30.54
C ALA A 225 37.18 -29.30 -31.62
N THR A 226 36.54 -28.95 -32.73
CA THR A 226 37.08 -28.17 -33.82
C THR A 226 36.03 -27.15 -34.25
N PRO A 227 36.34 -25.83 -34.26
CA PRO A 227 35.47 -24.90 -34.96
C PRO A 227 35.42 -25.35 -36.43
N PRO A 228 34.25 -25.47 -37.06
CA PRO A 228 34.17 -25.65 -38.49
C PRO A 228 34.93 -24.48 -39.13
N TYR A 229 35.87 -24.83 -39.99
CA TYR A 229 36.70 -23.88 -40.73
C TYR A 229 35.77 -22.84 -41.39
N GLY A 230 35.72 -21.62 -40.85
CA GLY A 230 34.89 -20.52 -41.37
C GLY A 230 33.83 -19.92 -40.46
N SER A 231 33.71 -20.28 -39.17
CA SER A 231 32.83 -19.53 -38.25
C SER A 231 33.57 -18.38 -37.55
N PRO A 232 33.14 -17.10 -37.70
CA PRO A 232 33.73 -15.98 -36.98
C PRO A 232 33.03 -15.78 -35.63
N TYR A 233 32.93 -16.83 -34.80
CA TYR A 233 32.49 -16.75 -33.40
C TYR A 233 33.04 -17.90 -32.58
#